data_AF-A0AAX7THR7-F1
#
_entry.id   AF-A0AAX7THR7-F1
#
_cell.length_a   1.000
_cell.length_b   1.000
_cell.length_c   1.000
_cell.angle_alpha   90.00
_cell.angle_beta   90.00
_cell.angle_gamma   90.00
#
_symmetry.space_group_name_H-M   'P 1'
#
loop_
_entity.id
_entity.type
_entity.pdbx_description
1 polymer ?
#
loop_
_entity_poly.entity_id
_entity_poly.type
_entity_poly.pdbx_seq_one_letter_code
_entity_poly.pdbx_strand_id
1 'polypeptide(L)'
;MRQNGDGVSSTVSPTQPTPSQNNQSKTLEEFISESLPENSAHCLEVRLVPVNFEDPQFMASYQQSSALYAQYQMAIHGDDPSECSESEFKRFLCDSPLEAEYAPDGPEVGYGSFHQQYWLDGRIVAVGVIDILPTCVSSVYLYYHPDFNSLSLGSYSALREIAFTKQLQKQSPKLSYYYLGFYIHSCPKMRYKGQYRPSDLLCPETYVWVSIERCIPLLDNSRYARLNQDPDLGDARAVRDLGRALVLYRRTVMPYAAYSRKRKGSSDEMEVQQYASLVGQDCAERILLYRS
;
A
#
# COMPACT_ATOMS: atom_id res chain seq x y z
N MET A 1 40.64 -54.40 -63.02
CA MET A 1 41.60 -54.19 -61.92
C MET A 1 41.32 -52.83 -61.33
N ARG A 2 40.74 -52.79 -60.12
CA ARG A 2 40.31 -51.56 -59.45
C ARG A 2 41.42 -51.06 -58.50
N GLN A 3 41.67 -49.76 -58.61
CA GLN A 3 42.23 -48.78 -57.66
C GLN A 3 41.70 -48.99 -56.23
N ASN A 4 42.16 -48.38 -55.13
CA ASN A 4 43.28 -47.56 -54.62
C ASN A 4 42.87 -47.30 -53.14
N GLY A 5 43.79 -46.85 -52.28
CA GLY A 5 43.44 -45.81 -51.30
C GLY A 5 43.58 -46.18 -49.83
N ASP A 6 44.58 -45.57 -49.22
CA ASP A 6 44.99 -45.61 -47.82
C ASP A 6 43.89 -45.25 -46.82
N GLY A 7 43.81 -46.02 -45.72
CA GLY A 7 42.98 -45.72 -44.56
C GLY A 7 43.81 -45.07 -43.44
N VAL A 8 43.47 -43.83 -43.09
CA VAL A 8 43.95 -43.16 -41.86
C VAL A 8 42.76 -42.88 -40.94
N SER A 9 42.94 -43.31 -39.70
CA SER A 9 42.02 -43.32 -38.56
C SER A 9 41.51 -41.92 -38.18
N SER A 10 40.19 -41.79 -37.99
CA SER A 10 39.56 -40.66 -37.30
C SER A 10 38.85 -41.14 -36.03
N THR A 11 39.38 -40.72 -34.90
CA THR A 11 38.84 -40.86 -33.55
C THR A 11 37.56 -40.03 -33.37
N VAL A 12 36.48 -40.66 -32.94
CA VAL A 12 35.24 -39.99 -32.52
C VAL A 12 35.28 -39.82 -31.00
N SER A 13 35.41 -38.58 -30.54
CA SER A 13 35.28 -38.22 -29.13
C SER A 13 33.80 -38.22 -28.71
N PRO A 14 33.44 -38.70 -27.50
CA PRO A 14 32.07 -38.62 -27.02
C PRO A 14 31.72 -37.18 -26.66
N THR A 15 30.61 -36.69 -27.21
CA THR A 15 30.04 -35.37 -26.92
C THR A 15 29.71 -35.29 -25.42
N GLN A 16 30.30 -34.32 -24.72
CA GLN A 16 29.93 -34.02 -23.34
C GLN A 16 28.46 -33.58 -23.28
N PRO A 17 27.67 -34.03 -22.29
CA PRO A 17 26.34 -33.49 -22.06
C PRO A 17 26.46 -32.01 -21.68
N THR A 18 25.73 -31.17 -22.40
CA THR A 18 25.52 -29.76 -22.10
C THR A 18 25.10 -29.61 -20.64
N PRO A 19 25.68 -28.70 -19.84
CA PRO A 19 25.29 -28.54 -18.46
C PRO A 19 23.80 -28.18 -18.41
N SER A 20 23.04 -28.96 -17.64
CA SER A 20 21.64 -28.69 -17.31
C SER A 20 21.51 -27.23 -16.92
N GLN A 21 20.69 -26.47 -17.65
CA GLN A 21 20.29 -25.13 -17.22
C GLN A 21 19.76 -25.25 -15.78
N ASN A 22 20.46 -24.61 -14.85
CA ASN A 22 20.08 -24.61 -13.45
C ASN A 22 18.63 -24.13 -13.35
N ASN A 23 17.78 -24.97 -12.76
CA ASN A 23 16.38 -24.69 -12.52
C ASN A 23 16.27 -23.65 -11.38
N GLN A 24 16.67 -22.41 -11.64
CA GLN A 24 16.54 -21.30 -10.70
C GLN A 24 15.10 -20.79 -10.72
N SER A 25 14.50 -20.64 -9.54
CA SER A 25 13.17 -20.05 -9.40
C SER A 25 13.22 -18.59 -9.83
N LYS A 26 12.29 -18.18 -10.71
CA LYS A 26 12.10 -16.78 -11.08
C LYS A 26 11.79 -15.92 -9.83
N THR A 27 12.36 -14.73 -9.82
CA THR A 27 12.03 -13.65 -8.89
C THR A 27 10.63 -13.10 -9.17
N LEU A 28 10.07 -12.37 -8.20
CA LEU A 28 8.78 -11.71 -8.37
C LEU A 28 8.80 -10.72 -9.55
N GLU A 29 9.89 -9.95 -9.67
CA GLU A 29 10.06 -8.99 -10.76
C GLU A 29 10.12 -9.69 -12.13
N GLU A 30 10.77 -10.85 -12.22
CA GLU A 30 10.82 -11.65 -13.45
C GLU A 30 9.42 -12.18 -13.81
N PHE A 31 8.63 -12.65 -12.85
CA PHE A 31 7.25 -13.07 -13.12
C PHE A 31 6.37 -11.91 -13.60
N ILE A 32 6.57 -10.71 -13.05
CA ILE A 32 5.76 -9.53 -13.38
C ILE A 32 6.15 -8.91 -14.73
N SER A 33 7.44 -8.99 -15.08
CA SER A 33 8.00 -8.41 -16.31
C SER A 33 8.11 -9.40 -17.48
N GLU A 34 7.76 -10.66 -17.27
CA GLU A 34 7.76 -11.68 -18.32
C GLU A 34 6.77 -11.29 -19.43
N SER A 35 7.33 -10.96 -20.60
CA SER A 35 6.55 -10.73 -21.80
C SER A 35 5.88 -12.01 -22.26
N LEU A 36 4.57 -11.92 -22.50
CA LEU A 36 3.83 -12.99 -23.14
C LEU A 36 4.22 -13.10 -24.64
N PRO A 37 4.17 -14.31 -25.24
CA PRO A 37 4.38 -14.49 -26.67
C PRO A 37 3.47 -13.60 -27.53
N GLU A 38 3.91 -13.19 -28.73
CA GLU A 38 3.12 -12.33 -29.64
C GLU A 38 1.76 -12.94 -30.03
N ASN A 39 1.63 -14.28 -29.99
CA ASN A 39 0.39 -15.01 -30.29
C ASN A 39 -0.49 -15.25 -29.05
N SER A 40 -0.26 -14.54 -27.95
CA SER A 40 -1.07 -14.68 -26.74
C SER A 40 -2.49 -14.18 -26.98
N ALA A 41 -3.47 -14.94 -26.48
CA ALA A 41 -4.88 -14.64 -26.68
C ALA A 41 -5.34 -13.35 -25.98
N HIS A 42 -4.63 -12.96 -24.91
CA HIS A 42 -4.97 -11.83 -24.06
C HIS A 42 -3.73 -11.00 -23.74
N CYS A 43 -3.90 -9.69 -23.61
CA CYS A 43 -2.86 -8.75 -23.23
C CYS A 43 -3.27 -8.00 -21.96
N LEU A 44 -2.44 -8.10 -20.91
CA LEU A 44 -2.59 -7.34 -19.68
C LEU A 44 -1.63 -6.14 -19.70
N GLU A 45 -2.18 -4.95 -19.65
CA GLU A 45 -1.45 -3.70 -19.47
C GLU A 45 -1.73 -3.14 -18.07
N VAL A 46 -0.69 -2.63 -17.40
CA VAL A 46 -0.86 -1.95 -16.11
C VAL A 46 -0.35 -0.53 -16.22
N ARG A 47 -1.22 0.41 -15.88
CA ARG A 47 -0.96 1.85 -15.96
C ARG A 47 -0.98 2.43 -14.55
N LEU A 48 -0.02 3.31 -14.27
CA LEU A 48 -0.05 4.13 -13.07
C LEU A 48 -0.57 5.51 -13.48
N VAL A 49 -1.74 5.88 -12.97
CA VAL A 49 -2.42 7.13 -13.35
C VAL A 49 -2.57 8.00 -12.11
N PRO A 50 -2.06 9.25 -12.09
CA PRO A 50 -2.24 10.13 -10.96
C PRO A 50 -3.73 10.46 -10.77
N VAL A 51 -4.17 10.53 -9.52
CA VAL A 51 -5.53 10.96 -9.19
C VAL A 51 -5.60 12.47 -9.32
N ASN A 52 -5.90 12.94 -10.53
CA ASN A 52 -5.98 14.36 -10.84
C ASN A 52 -7.01 14.60 -11.95
N PHE A 53 -8.03 15.43 -11.67
CA PHE A 53 -9.08 15.77 -12.65
C PHE A 53 -8.58 16.62 -13.83
N GLU A 54 -7.36 17.17 -13.74
CA GLU A 54 -6.69 17.84 -14.84
C GLU A 54 -5.81 16.88 -15.67
N ASP A 55 -5.57 15.65 -15.20
CA ASP A 55 -4.79 14.66 -15.93
C ASP A 55 -5.63 13.99 -17.04
N PRO A 56 -5.17 14.02 -18.30
CA PRO A 56 -5.93 13.44 -19.42
C PRO A 56 -6.16 11.93 -19.32
N GLN A 57 -5.21 11.17 -18.76
CA GLN A 57 -5.34 9.71 -18.63
C GLN A 57 -6.33 9.35 -17.53
N PHE A 58 -6.31 10.09 -16.42
CA PHE A 58 -7.31 9.98 -15.35
C PHE A 58 -8.70 10.25 -15.90
N MET A 59 -8.90 11.38 -16.57
CA MET A 59 -10.20 11.74 -17.13
C MET A 59 -10.69 10.77 -18.21
N ALA A 60 -9.79 10.24 -19.05
CA ALA A 60 -10.14 9.26 -20.08
C ALA A 60 -10.65 7.92 -19.50
N SER A 61 -10.18 7.54 -18.31
CA SER A 61 -10.51 6.27 -17.66
C SER A 61 -11.57 6.40 -16.55
N TYR A 62 -11.82 7.62 -16.07
CA TYR A 62 -12.64 7.91 -14.90
C TYR A 62 -14.02 7.25 -14.91
N GLN A 63 -14.78 7.38 -16.01
CA GLN A 63 -16.13 6.80 -16.10
C GLN A 63 -16.13 5.27 -16.08
N GLN A 64 -15.13 4.64 -16.73
CA GLN A 64 -14.98 3.18 -16.69
C GLN A 64 -14.58 2.71 -15.29
N SER A 65 -13.73 3.47 -14.61
CA SER A 65 -13.30 3.22 -13.23
C SER A 65 -14.47 3.32 -12.24
N SER A 66 -15.29 4.38 -12.34
CA SER A 66 -16.46 4.56 -11.49
C SER A 66 -17.49 3.46 -11.70
N ALA A 67 -17.74 3.05 -12.95
CA ALA A 67 -18.65 1.95 -13.24
C ALA A 67 -18.13 0.61 -12.70
N LEU A 68 -16.83 0.35 -12.81
CA LEU A 68 -16.18 -0.83 -12.24
C LEU A 68 -16.31 -0.87 -10.72
N TYR A 69 -16.10 0.27 -10.05
CA TYR A 69 -16.29 0.41 -8.60
C TYR A 69 -17.72 0.05 -8.19
N ALA A 70 -18.73 0.61 -8.86
CA ALA A 70 -20.13 0.33 -8.56
C ALA A 70 -20.47 -1.17 -8.72
N GLN A 71 -20.01 -1.79 -9.81
CA GLN A 71 -20.18 -3.23 -10.03
C GLN A 71 -19.54 -4.06 -8.91
N TYR A 72 -18.32 -3.69 -8.50
CA TYR A 72 -17.62 -4.37 -7.42
C TYR A 72 -18.38 -4.25 -6.09
N GLN A 73 -18.83 -3.05 -5.72
CA GLN A 73 -19.56 -2.84 -4.47
C GLN A 73 -20.85 -3.64 -4.42
N MET A 74 -21.66 -3.58 -5.48
CA MET A 74 -22.91 -4.33 -5.56
C MET A 74 -22.69 -5.85 -5.52
N ALA A 75 -21.67 -6.36 -6.21
CA ALA A 75 -21.46 -7.81 -6.34
C ALA A 75 -20.71 -8.43 -5.13
N ILE A 76 -19.74 -7.71 -4.57
CA ILE A 76 -18.82 -8.24 -3.55
C ILE A 76 -19.23 -7.80 -2.13
N HIS A 77 -19.71 -6.57 -1.99
CA HIS A 77 -20.15 -6.02 -0.70
C HIS A 77 -21.67 -6.10 -0.51
N GLY A 78 -22.44 -6.19 -1.60
CA GLY A 78 -23.90 -6.24 -1.55
C GLY A 78 -24.54 -4.88 -1.29
N ASP A 79 -23.81 -3.81 -1.55
CA ASP A 79 -24.25 -2.43 -1.37
C ASP A 79 -25.42 -2.12 -2.33
N ASP A 80 -26.33 -1.25 -1.90
CA ASP A 80 -27.45 -0.84 -2.74
C ASP A 80 -26.95 0.02 -3.92
N PRO A 81 -27.56 -0.05 -5.12
CA PRO A 81 -27.17 0.81 -6.24
C PRO A 81 -27.15 2.31 -5.91
N SER A 82 -27.97 2.77 -4.96
CA SER A 82 -27.98 4.17 -4.51
C SER A 82 -26.75 4.58 -3.69
N GLU A 83 -26.01 3.61 -3.15
CA GLU A 83 -24.75 3.77 -2.39
C GLU A 83 -23.49 3.57 -3.26
N CYS A 84 -23.70 3.36 -4.57
CA CYS A 84 -22.65 3.09 -5.55
C CYS A 84 -22.51 4.22 -6.59
N SER A 85 -22.84 5.45 -6.19
CA SER A 85 -22.87 6.60 -7.09
C SER A 85 -21.45 7.08 -7.48
N GLU A 86 -21.36 7.79 -8.61
CA GLU A 86 -20.11 8.45 -9.04
C GLU A 86 -19.59 9.44 -7.97
N SER A 87 -20.50 10.09 -7.23
CA SER A 87 -20.13 11.01 -6.16
C SER A 87 -19.48 10.28 -4.98
N GLU A 88 -19.94 9.07 -4.65
CA GLU A 88 -19.31 8.24 -3.63
C GLU A 88 -17.96 7.69 -4.08
N PHE A 89 -17.87 7.24 -5.33
CA PHE A 89 -16.60 6.86 -5.94
C PHE A 89 -15.58 8.01 -5.83
N LYS A 90 -15.96 9.22 -6.25
CA LYS A 90 -15.11 10.40 -6.16
C LYS A 90 -14.69 10.68 -4.72
N ARG A 91 -15.66 10.81 -3.82
CA ARG A 91 -15.41 11.14 -2.41
C ARG A 91 -14.49 10.12 -1.73
N PHE A 92 -14.62 8.84 -2.08
CA PHE A 92 -13.88 7.77 -1.40
C PHE A 92 -12.51 7.49 -2.03
N LEU A 93 -12.42 7.49 -3.37
CA LEU A 93 -11.25 6.98 -4.09
C LEU A 93 -10.53 8.02 -4.96
N CYS A 94 -11.06 9.25 -5.03
CA CYS A 94 -10.47 10.32 -5.83
C CYS A 94 -10.15 11.58 -5.01
N ASP A 95 -10.97 11.91 -4.01
CA ASP A 95 -10.75 13.05 -3.13
C ASP A 95 -9.68 12.71 -2.09
N SER A 96 -8.43 13.05 -2.40
CA SER A 96 -7.28 12.83 -1.52
C SER A 96 -6.84 14.13 -0.83
N PRO A 97 -6.51 14.09 0.48
CA PRO A 97 -5.88 15.21 1.16
C PRO A 97 -4.38 15.34 0.84
N LEU A 98 -3.80 14.38 0.11
CA LEU A 98 -2.39 14.41 -0.26
C LEU A 98 -2.18 15.34 -1.44
N GLU A 99 -1.26 16.29 -1.28
CA GLU A 99 -0.79 17.14 -2.37
C GLU A 99 0.27 16.41 -3.19
N ALA A 100 0.19 16.54 -4.51
CA ALA A 100 1.21 15.97 -5.39
C ALA A 100 2.54 16.73 -5.18
N GLU A 101 3.62 15.98 -4.94
CA GLU A 101 4.94 16.56 -4.65
C GLU A 101 6.04 15.86 -5.45
N TYR A 102 6.96 16.65 -6.01
CA TYR A 102 8.16 16.16 -6.69
C TYR A 102 9.39 16.61 -5.90
N ALA A 103 9.97 15.69 -5.14
CA ALA A 103 11.20 15.94 -4.39
C ALA A 103 12.44 15.54 -5.22
N PRO A 104 13.59 16.23 -5.08
CA PRO A 104 14.83 15.86 -5.76
C PRO A 104 15.34 14.45 -5.44
N ASP A 105 15.01 13.92 -4.26
CA ASP A 105 15.32 12.55 -3.81
C ASP A 105 14.09 11.63 -3.83
N GLY A 106 13.01 12.05 -4.51
CA GLY A 106 11.79 11.28 -4.71
C GLY A 106 11.80 10.45 -6.00
N PRO A 107 10.81 9.57 -6.16
CA PRO A 107 10.62 8.83 -7.40
C PRO A 107 10.19 9.77 -8.55
N GLU A 108 10.50 9.39 -9.79
CA GLU A 108 10.16 10.17 -11.00
C GLU A 108 8.65 10.43 -11.12
N VAL A 109 7.84 9.47 -10.67
CA VAL A 109 6.37 9.57 -10.67
C VAL A 109 5.82 10.56 -9.64
N GLY A 110 6.66 11.05 -8.71
CA GLY A 110 6.27 11.92 -7.62
C GLY A 110 5.56 11.19 -6.47
N TYR A 111 5.21 11.96 -5.45
CA TYR A 111 4.37 11.55 -4.32
C TYR A 111 2.93 12.01 -4.54
N GLY A 112 1.98 11.31 -3.93
CA GLY A 112 0.55 11.60 -4.03
C GLY A 112 -0.30 10.33 -4.17
N SER A 113 -1.56 10.51 -4.57
CA SER A 113 -2.51 9.42 -4.79
C SER A 113 -2.56 9.01 -6.27
N PHE A 114 -2.60 7.71 -6.52
CA PHE A 114 -2.58 7.12 -7.85
C PHE A 114 -3.59 5.97 -7.97
N HIS A 115 -4.11 5.78 -9.18
CA HIS A 115 -4.82 4.58 -9.58
C HIS A 115 -3.86 3.70 -10.39
N GLN A 116 -3.49 2.56 -9.84
CA GLN A 116 -2.83 1.49 -10.58
C GLN A 116 -3.90 0.66 -11.30
N GLN A 117 -4.10 0.96 -12.58
CA GLN A 117 -5.15 0.41 -13.41
C GLN A 117 -4.68 -0.84 -14.15
N TYR A 118 -5.49 -1.88 -14.14
CA TYR A 118 -5.24 -3.15 -14.81
C TYR A 118 -6.17 -3.26 -16.02
N TRP A 119 -5.60 -3.30 -17.20
CA TRP A 119 -6.31 -3.29 -18.48
C TRP A 119 -6.11 -4.63 -19.18
N LEU A 120 -7.19 -5.39 -19.36
CA LEU A 120 -7.18 -6.64 -20.12
C LEU A 120 -7.89 -6.40 -21.46
N ASP A 121 -7.17 -6.58 -22.56
CA ASP A 121 -7.67 -6.41 -23.93
C ASP A 121 -8.38 -5.05 -24.14
N GLY A 122 -7.77 -3.99 -23.60
CA GLY A 122 -8.29 -2.62 -23.70
C GLY A 122 -9.46 -2.30 -22.76
N ARG A 123 -9.79 -3.18 -21.80
CA ARG A 123 -10.83 -2.95 -20.79
C ARG A 123 -10.23 -2.90 -19.39
N ILE A 124 -10.63 -1.94 -18.58
CA ILE A 124 -10.25 -1.88 -17.17
C ILE A 124 -10.93 -3.02 -16.41
N VAL A 125 -10.14 -3.89 -15.78
CA VAL A 125 -10.63 -5.07 -15.04
C VAL A 125 -10.35 -4.99 -13.55
N ALA A 126 -9.39 -4.17 -13.13
CA ALA A 126 -9.13 -3.88 -11.73
C ALA A 126 -8.45 -2.52 -11.57
N VAL A 127 -8.57 -1.93 -10.39
CA VAL A 127 -7.86 -0.71 -10.01
C VAL A 127 -7.43 -0.80 -8.55
N GLY A 128 -6.12 -0.76 -8.33
CA GLY A 128 -5.52 -0.53 -7.02
C GLY A 128 -5.39 0.96 -6.77
N VAL A 129 -6.06 1.48 -5.76
CA VAL A 129 -5.90 2.85 -5.27
C VAL A 129 -4.73 2.83 -4.30
N ILE A 130 -3.67 3.55 -4.64
CA ILE A 130 -2.42 3.57 -3.86
C ILE A 130 -1.96 5.00 -3.60
N ASP A 131 -1.32 5.20 -2.46
CA ASP A 131 -0.58 6.43 -2.17
C ASP A 131 0.91 6.15 -2.24
N ILE A 132 1.65 6.99 -2.97
CA ILE A 132 3.10 6.98 -2.99
C ILE A 132 3.57 8.07 -2.04
N LEU A 133 4.24 7.67 -0.96
CA LEU A 133 4.67 8.51 0.15
C LEU A 133 6.21 8.46 0.31
N PRO A 134 6.81 9.42 1.03
CA PRO A 134 8.28 9.50 1.15
C PRO A 134 8.98 8.24 1.69
N THR A 135 8.27 7.37 2.40
CA THR A 135 8.83 6.13 2.95
C THR A 135 8.12 4.87 2.50
N CYS A 136 7.00 4.97 1.79
CA CYS A 136 6.22 3.80 1.42
C CYS A 136 5.31 3.95 0.21
N VAL A 137 4.89 2.81 -0.35
CA VAL A 137 3.62 2.72 -1.08
C VAL A 137 2.55 2.21 -0.12
N SER A 138 1.41 2.89 -0.05
CA SER A 138 0.26 2.50 0.77
C SER A 138 -0.87 1.98 -0.11
N SER A 139 -1.33 0.75 0.14
CA SER A 139 -2.50 0.16 -0.52
C SER A 139 -3.77 0.65 0.18
N VAL A 140 -4.54 1.51 -0.49
CA VAL A 140 -5.74 2.14 0.07
C VAL A 140 -6.97 1.28 -0.18
N TYR A 141 -7.20 0.92 -1.44
CA TYR A 141 -8.36 0.15 -1.85
C TYR A 141 -8.10 -0.63 -3.13
N LEU A 142 -8.82 -1.74 -3.32
CA LEU A 142 -8.82 -2.48 -4.59
C LEU A 142 -10.27 -2.82 -4.94
N TYR A 143 -10.63 -2.53 -6.18
CA TYR A 143 -11.88 -2.96 -6.78
C TYR A 143 -11.60 -3.57 -8.16
N TYR A 144 -12.39 -4.56 -8.53
CA TYR A 144 -12.19 -5.33 -9.75
C TYR A 144 -13.49 -5.88 -10.30
N HIS A 145 -13.46 -6.31 -11.55
CA HIS A 145 -14.65 -6.80 -12.24
C HIS A 145 -15.00 -8.20 -11.68
N PRO A 146 -16.24 -8.45 -11.22
CA PRO A 146 -16.61 -9.67 -10.50
C PRO A 146 -16.32 -10.98 -11.25
N ASP A 147 -16.37 -10.97 -12.59
CA ASP A 147 -16.03 -12.12 -13.43
C ASP A 147 -14.59 -12.65 -13.21
N PHE A 148 -13.68 -11.81 -12.68
CA PHE A 148 -12.30 -12.19 -12.39
C PHE A 148 -12.05 -12.58 -10.93
N ASN A 149 -13.11 -12.77 -10.13
CA ASN A 149 -13.02 -13.15 -8.72
C ASN A 149 -12.19 -14.44 -8.51
N SER A 150 -12.21 -15.37 -9.45
CA SER A 150 -11.43 -16.61 -9.40
C SER A 150 -9.91 -16.39 -9.51
N LEU A 151 -9.46 -15.24 -10.01
CA LEU A 151 -8.04 -14.93 -10.25
C LEU A 151 -7.33 -14.36 -9.02
N SER A 152 -8.02 -14.17 -7.89
CA SER A 152 -7.43 -13.64 -6.66
C SER A 152 -6.71 -12.31 -6.87
N LEU A 153 -7.37 -11.36 -7.54
CA LEU A 153 -6.79 -10.07 -7.91
C LEU A 153 -6.27 -9.26 -6.72
N GLY A 154 -6.82 -9.47 -5.51
CA GLY A 154 -6.26 -8.91 -4.28
C GLY A 154 -4.85 -9.37 -3.95
N SER A 155 -4.56 -10.66 -4.15
CA SER A 155 -3.21 -11.18 -3.95
C SER A 155 -2.27 -10.77 -5.08
N TYR A 156 -2.77 -10.74 -6.32
CA TYR A 156 -2.00 -10.29 -7.47
C TYR A 156 -1.63 -8.81 -7.37
N SER A 157 -2.57 -7.93 -6.99
CA SER A 157 -2.28 -6.50 -6.83
C SER A 157 -1.25 -6.25 -5.75
N ALA A 158 -1.35 -6.95 -4.60
CA ALA A 158 -0.37 -6.85 -3.55
C ALA A 158 1.05 -7.26 -4.01
N LEU A 159 1.16 -8.32 -4.82
CA LEU A 159 2.44 -8.72 -5.42
C LEU A 159 2.98 -7.66 -6.40
N ARG A 160 2.11 -7.05 -7.22
CA ARG A 160 2.48 -5.96 -8.13
C ARG A 160 2.93 -4.71 -7.36
N GLU A 161 2.23 -4.35 -6.29
CA GLU A 161 2.55 -3.21 -5.43
C GLU A 161 3.85 -3.44 -4.64
N ILE A 162 4.15 -4.67 -4.20
CA ILE A 162 5.45 -5.03 -3.61
C ILE A 162 6.59 -4.82 -4.62
N ALA A 163 6.44 -5.36 -5.83
CA ALA A 163 7.44 -5.18 -6.88
C ALA A 163 7.61 -3.71 -7.28
N PHE A 164 6.51 -2.97 -7.35
CA PHE A 164 6.50 -1.54 -7.63
C PHE A 164 7.21 -0.75 -6.51
N THR A 165 6.96 -1.07 -5.24
CA THR A 165 7.67 -0.48 -4.10
C THR A 165 9.18 -0.69 -4.22
N LYS A 166 9.62 -1.91 -4.54
CA LYS A 166 11.04 -2.22 -4.78
C LYS A 166 11.62 -1.48 -5.98
N GLN A 167 10.82 -1.22 -7.02
CA GLN A 167 11.23 -0.41 -8.16
C GLN A 167 11.44 1.05 -7.74
N LEU A 168 10.48 1.65 -7.04
CA LEU A 168 10.58 3.03 -6.56
C LEU A 168 11.73 3.21 -5.56
N GLN A 169 12.01 2.21 -4.73
CA GLN A 169 13.14 2.22 -3.79
C GLN A 169 14.49 2.45 -4.49
N LYS A 170 14.65 1.98 -5.74
CA LYS A 170 15.88 2.19 -6.53
C LYS A 170 16.09 3.67 -6.86
N GLN A 171 15.02 4.45 -6.94
CA GLN A 171 15.04 5.89 -7.19
C GLN A 171 15.07 6.69 -5.88
N SER A 172 14.28 6.27 -4.89
CA SER A 172 14.22 6.89 -3.56
C SER A 172 14.49 5.85 -2.46
N PRO A 173 15.74 5.74 -1.95
CA PRO A 173 16.11 4.71 -0.97
C PRO A 173 15.32 4.73 0.33
N LYS A 174 14.70 5.87 0.68
CA LYS A 174 13.84 6.03 1.86
C LYS A 174 12.50 5.31 1.69
N LEU A 175 11.99 5.23 0.45
CA LEU A 175 10.76 4.53 0.09
C LEU A 175 11.03 3.02 0.08
N SER A 176 10.92 2.42 1.26
CA SER A 176 11.37 1.04 1.52
C SER A 176 10.28 0.14 2.09
N TYR A 177 9.10 0.70 2.37
CA TYR A 177 8.01 -0.02 2.98
C TYR A 177 6.81 -0.13 2.04
N TYR A 178 6.09 -1.24 2.14
CA TYR A 178 4.79 -1.42 1.53
C TYR A 178 3.75 -1.59 2.63
N TYR A 179 2.80 -0.64 2.70
CA TYR A 179 1.75 -0.63 3.70
C TYR A 179 0.49 -1.26 3.11
N LEU A 180 0.22 -2.51 3.48
CA LEU A 180 -0.94 -3.27 3.02
C LEU A 180 -2.22 -2.94 3.82
N GLY A 181 -2.20 -1.85 4.59
CA GLY A 181 -3.27 -1.41 5.48
C GLY A 181 -3.40 -2.25 6.76
N PHE A 182 -4.56 -2.14 7.41
CA PHE A 182 -4.81 -2.85 8.68
C PHE A 182 -4.70 -4.38 8.53
N TYR A 183 -4.32 -5.02 9.63
CA TYR A 183 -4.34 -6.48 9.82
C TYR A 183 -5.17 -6.81 11.06
N ILE A 184 -6.27 -7.54 10.88
CA ILE A 184 -7.10 -8.04 11.97
C ILE A 184 -6.98 -9.55 11.97
N HIS A 185 -6.27 -10.09 12.95
CA HIS A 185 -5.92 -11.52 13.01
C HIS A 185 -7.15 -12.45 12.99
N SER A 186 -8.23 -12.02 13.65
CA SER A 186 -9.49 -12.75 13.72
C SER A 186 -10.36 -12.63 12.45
N CYS A 187 -9.97 -11.81 11.46
CA CYS A 187 -10.70 -11.63 10.21
C CYS A 187 -10.08 -12.52 9.12
N PRO A 188 -10.77 -13.60 8.66
CA PRO A 188 -10.22 -14.50 7.63
C PRO A 188 -9.84 -13.78 6.34
N LYS A 189 -10.64 -12.78 5.92
CA LYS A 189 -10.39 -11.97 4.72
C LYS A 189 -9.10 -11.15 4.79
N MET A 190 -8.52 -10.97 5.96
CA MET A 190 -7.29 -10.19 6.17
C MET A 190 -6.07 -11.07 6.51
N ARG A 191 -6.24 -12.37 6.74
CA ARG A 191 -5.13 -13.27 7.10
C ARG A 191 -4.08 -13.38 6.01
N TYR A 192 -4.46 -13.25 4.73
CA TYR A 192 -3.53 -13.32 3.59
C TYR A 192 -2.43 -12.25 3.67
N LYS A 193 -2.73 -11.07 4.24
CA LYS A 193 -1.75 -9.98 4.39
C LYS A 193 -0.52 -10.38 5.18
N GLY A 194 -0.67 -11.31 6.12
CA GLY A 194 0.43 -11.83 6.92
C GLY A 194 1.28 -12.91 6.25
N GLN A 195 0.96 -13.29 5.00
CA GLN A 195 1.70 -14.31 4.26
C GLN A 195 2.86 -13.73 3.46
N TYR A 196 2.85 -12.43 3.19
CA TYR A 196 3.97 -11.73 2.56
C TYR A 196 5.11 -11.58 3.57
N ARG A 197 6.35 -11.89 3.15
CA ARG A 197 7.52 -11.82 4.03
C ARG A 197 8.66 -11.02 3.39
N PRO A 198 9.44 -10.26 4.19
CA PRO A 198 9.19 -9.96 5.62
C PRO A 198 7.93 -9.10 5.83
N SER A 199 7.32 -9.18 7.01
CA SER A 199 6.15 -8.38 7.39
C SER A 199 6.14 -8.09 8.89
N ASP A 200 5.72 -6.88 9.24
CA ASP A 200 5.68 -6.35 10.60
C ASP A 200 4.28 -5.84 10.94
N LEU A 201 3.91 -5.91 12.21
CA LEU A 201 2.72 -5.30 12.78
C LEU A 201 3.13 -4.21 13.76
N LEU A 202 2.37 -3.10 13.77
CA LEU A 202 2.57 -2.02 14.72
C LEU A 202 2.00 -2.43 16.09
N CYS A 203 2.84 -2.41 17.13
CA CYS A 203 2.40 -2.66 18.50
C CYS A 203 1.37 -1.61 18.93
N PRO A 204 0.18 -2.01 19.44
CA PRO A 204 -0.90 -1.07 19.78
C PRO A 204 -0.63 -0.26 21.05
N GLU A 205 0.41 -0.59 21.81
CA GLU A 205 0.76 0.10 23.07
C GLU A 205 2.04 0.94 22.93
N THR A 206 3.06 0.41 22.24
CA THR A 206 4.38 1.06 22.15
C THR A 206 4.63 1.74 20.80
N TYR A 207 3.77 1.52 19.80
CA TYR A 207 3.93 2.02 18.42
C TYR A 207 5.27 1.64 17.77
N VAL A 208 5.81 0.48 18.14
CA VAL A 208 7.00 -0.12 17.54
C VAL A 208 6.58 -1.24 16.58
N TRP A 209 7.21 -1.31 15.42
CA TRP A 209 7.03 -2.39 14.46
C TRP A 209 7.65 -3.69 14.97
N VAL A 210 6.88 -4.77 14.96
CA VAL A 210 7.29 -6.11 15.41
C VAL A 210 6.97 -7.12 14.32
N SER A 211 7.95 -7.97 14.00
CA SER A 211 7.79 -9.04 13.00
C SER A 211 6.53 -9.86 13.25
N ILE A 212 5.74 -10.09 12.21
CA ILE A 212 4.45 -10.78 12.33
C ILE A 212 4.59 -12.20 12.92
N GLU A 213 5.73 -12.85 12.71
CA GLU A 213 6.05 -14.18 13.24
C GLU A 213 6.06 -14.20 14.78
N ARG A 214 6.46 -13.09 15.42
CA ARG A 214 6.41 -12.91 16.88
C ARG A 214 5.00 -12.52 17.35
N CYS A 215 4.23 -11.85 16.50
CA CYS A 215 2.90 -11.37 16.83
C CYS A 215 1.84 -12.48 16.79
N ILE A 216 1.92 -13.40 15.81
CA ILE A 216 0.91 -14.44 15.59
C ILE A 216 0.63 -15.29 16.84
N PRO A 217 1.62 -15.85 17.55
CA PRO A 217 1.36 -16.65 18.75
C PRO A 217 0.62 -15.88 19.85
N LEU A 218 0.84 -14.57 19.96
CA LEU A 218 0.14 -13.72 20.92
C LEU A 218 -1.33 -13.51 20.50
N LEU A 219 -1.54 -13.29 19.20
CA LEU A 219 -2.85 -13.02 18.60
C LEU A 219 -3.73 -14.27 18.46
N ASP A 220 -3.13 -15.47 18.38
CA ASP A 220 -3.84 -16.74 18.44
C ASP A 220 -4.44 -16.96 19.85
N ASN A 221 -3.79 -16.44 20.90
CA ASN A 221 -4.22 -16.58 22.30
C ASN A 221 -5.19 -15.49 22.75
N SER A 222 -5.08 -14.28 22.20
CA SER A 222 -5.93 -13.14 22.60
C SER A 222 -6.21 -12.21 21.42
N ARG A 223 -7.43 -11.67 21.38
CA ARG A 223 -7.81 -10.64 20.38
C ARG A 223 -7.01 -9.35 20.51
N TYR A 224 -6.57 -9.04 21.73
CA TYR A 224 -5.72 -7.90 22.04
C TYR A 224 -4.45 -8.41 22.72
N ALA A 225 -3.29 -8.02 22.19
CA ALA A 225 -2.01 -8.35 22.77
C ALA A 225 -1.03 -7.19 22.60
N ARG A 226 -0.28 -6.90 23.65
CA ARG A 226 0.94 -6.10 23.57
C ARG A 226 1.94 -6.86 22.71
N LEU A 227 2.24 -6.36 21.50
CA LEU A 227 3.09 -7.09 20.55
C LEU A 227 4.58 -6.97 20.90
N ASN A 228 5.02 -5.81 21.40
CA ASN A 228 6.37 -5.61 21.89
C ASN A 228 6.49 -6.11 23.34
N GLN A 229 7.38 -7.07 23.59
CA GLN A 229 7.54 -7.75 24.89
C GLN A 229 8.52 -7.05 25.85
N ASP A 230 9.16 -5.94 25.46
CA ASP A 230 9.97 -5.14 26.38
C ASP A 230 9.03 -4.43 27.38
N PRO A 231 9.05 -4.76 28.69
CA PRO A 231 8.09 -4.21 29.66
C PRO A 231 8.31 -2.72 29.95
N ASP A 232 9.53 -2.22 29.79
CA ASP A 232 9.94 -0.86 30.16
C ASP A 232 9.67 0.16 29.05
N LEU A 233 9.37 -0.32 27.84
CA LEU A 233 9.06 0.53 26.70
C LEU A 233 7.61 1.01 26.73
N GLY A 234 7.38 2.30 26.55
CA GLY A 234 6.04 2.88 26.36
C GLY A 234 5.87 3.49 24.97
N ASP A 235 4.78 4.23 24.77
CA ASP A 235 4.64 5.08 23.59
C ASP A 235 5.67 6.23 23.65
N ALA A 236 6.63 6.22 22.72
CA ALA A 236 7.65 7.27 22.62
C ALA A 236 7.06 8.66 22.37
N ARG A 237 5.86 8.70 21.76
CA ARG A 237 5.10 9.91 21.39
C ARG A 237 4.04 10.28 22.45
N ALA A 238 4.02 9.59 23.60
CA ALA A 238 3.12 9.93 24.69
C ALA A 238 3.25 11.41 25.08
N VAL A 239 2.14 12.03 25.47
CA VAL A 239 2.10 13.43 25.89
C VAL A 239 2.96 13.63 27.12
N ARG A 240 3.93 14.54 27.03
CA ARG A 240 4.83 14.93 28.12
C ARG A 240 4.52 16.33 28.64
N ASP A 241 3.99 17.19 27.77
CA ASP A 241 3.63 18.56 28.10
C ASP A 241 2.36 18.96 27.37
N LEU A 242 1.23 18.87 28.09
CA LEU A 242 -0.07 19.30 27.60
C LEU A 242 -0.09 20.78 27.23
N GLY A 243 0.74 21.61 27.89
CA GLY A 243 0.80 23.05 27.68
C GLY A 243 1.24 23.45 26.28
N ARG A 244 1.94 22.56 25.55
CA ARG A 244 2.41 22.76 24.17
C ARG A 244 1.36 22.44 23.11
N ALA A 245 0.27 21.76 23.46
CA ALA A 245 -0.79 21.46 22.50
C ALA A 245 -1.33 22.75 21.85
N LEU A 246 -1.47 22.78 20.52
CA LEU A 246 -1.93 23.98 19.82
C LEU A 246 -3.45 24.07 19.82
N VAL A 247 -3.96 25.21 20.27
CA VAL A 247 -5.38 25.55 20.32
C VAL A 247 -5.66 26.71 19.38
N LEU A 248 -6.69 26.56 18.55
CA LEU A 248 -7.28 27.67 17.79
C LEU A 248 -8.46 28.23 18.58
N TYR A 249 -8.29 29.40 19.18
CA TYR A 249 -9.31 30.09 19.96
C TYR A 249 -9.50 31.53 19.47
N ARG A 250 -10.74 31.91 19.12
CA ARG A 250 -11.08 33.25 18.60
C ARG A 250 -10.14 33.69 17.47
N ARG A 251 -9.95 32.83 16.46
CA ARG A 251 -9.08 33.05 15.29
C ARG A 251 -7.60 33.27 15.64
N THR A 252 -7.18 32.94 16.87
CA THR A 252 -5.78 33.03 17.30
C THR A 252 -5.28 31.64 17.65
N VAL A 253 -4.15 31.24 17.07
CA VAL A 253 -3.44 30.02 17.44
C VAL A 253 -2.57 30.30 18.66
N MET A 254 -2.64 29.46 19.68
CA MET A 254 -1.77 29.56 20.86
C MET A 254 -1.57 28.21 21.55
N PRO A 255 -0.48 28.01 22.31
CA PRO A 255 -0.33 26.85 23.16
C PRO A 255 -1.42 26.76 24.24
N TYR A 256 -1.79 25.55 24.63
CA TYR A 256 -2.79 25.31 25.67
C TYR A 256 -2.45 26.02 26.98
N ALA A 257 -1.17 26.13 27.36
CA ALA A 257 -0.74 26.87 28.55
C ALA A 257 -1.11 28.37 28.51
N ALA A 258 -1.18 28.97 27.32
CA ALA A 258 -1.63 30.35 27.14
C ALA A 258 -3.16 30.45 27.07
N TYR A 259 -3.79 29.48 26.40
CA TYR A 259 -5.25 29.37 26.32
C TYR A 259 -5.89 29.18 27.70
N SER A 260 -5.34 28.29 28.54
CA SER A 260 -5.86 27.96 29.86
C SER A 260 -5.93 29.17 30.81
N ARG A 261 -5.05 30.16 30.61
CA ARG A 261 -5.03 31.43 31.34
C ARG A 261 -6.01 32.48 30.79
N LYS A 262 -6.39 32.37 29.50
CA LYS A 262 -7.24 33.35 28.79
C LYS A 262 -8.72 32.95 28.75
N ARG A 263 -8.99 31.65 28.77
CA ARG A 263 -10.36 31.12 28.71
C ARG A 263 -11.16 31.53 29.95
N LYS A 264 -12.48 31.63 29.78
CA LYS A 264 -13.44 31.87 30.86
C LYS A 264 -14.30 30.62 31.02
N GLY A 265 -14.63 30.24 32.25
CA GLY A 265 -15.51 29.09 32.53
C GLY A 265 -14.80 27.86 33.13
N SER A 266 -15.50 26.73 33.16
CA SER A 266 -15.04 25.44 33.72
C SER A 266 -13.86 24.86 32.95
N SER A 267 -12.96 24.14 33.62
CA SER A 267 -11.80 23.46 32.99
C SER A 267 -12.19 22.51 31.86
N ASP A 268 -11.55 22.65 30.70
CA ASP A 268 -11.57 21.71 29.58
C ASP A 268 -10.29 20.87 29.51
N GLU A 269 -9.44 20.96 30.53
CA GLU A 269 -8.15 20.26 30.61
C GLU A 269 -8.27 18.76 30.40
N MET A 270 -9.30 18.12 30.96
CA MET A 270 -9.55 16.69 30.74
C MET A 270 -9.80 16.36 29.28
N GLU A 271 -10.54 17.21 28.56
CA GLU A 271 -10.83 17.00 27.14
C GLU A 271 -9.57 17.23 26.30
N VAL A 272 -8.79 18.26 26.61
CA VAL A 272 -7.51 18.52 25.93
C VAL A 272 -6.50 17.40 26.22
N GLN A 273 -6.46 16.88 27.45
CA GLN A 273 -5.62 15.74 27.82
C GLN A 273 -6.05 14.48 27.07
N GLN A 274 -7.35 14.21 26.97
CA GLN A 274 -7.86 13.09 26.19
C GLN A 274 -7.47 13.22 24.72
N TYR A 275 -7.69 14.39 24.11
CA TYR A 275 -7.27 14.69 22.74
C TYR A 275 -5.77 14.45 22.55
N ALA A 276 -4.93 15.07 23.39
CA ALA A 276 -3.48 14.99 23.26
C ALA A 276 -3.01 13.54 23.44
N SER A 277 -3.62 12.78 24.36
CA SER A 277 -3.29 11.36 24.60
C SER A 277 -3.66 10.47 23.41
N LEU A 278 -4.70 10.83 22.63
CA LEU A 278 -5.09 10.09 21.43
C LEU A 278 -4.17 10.35 20.24
N VAL A 279 -3.70 11.59 20.07
CA VAL A 279 -2.89 11.97 18.90
C VAL A 279 -1.38 11.90 19.15
N GLY A 280 -0.95 11.92 20.42
CA GLY A 280 0.46 12.02 20.82
C GLY A 280 1.00 13.45 20.78
N GLN A 281 2.15 13.66 21.43
CA GLN A 281 2.76 14.99 21.60
C GLN A 281 3.04 15.68 20.25
N ASP A 282 3.68 14.99 19.31
CA ASP A 282 4.08 15.56 18.03
C ASP A 282 2.89 16.09 17.21
N CYS A 283 1.78 15.35 17.22
CA CYS A 283 0.57 15.75 16.53
C CYS A 283 -0.17 16.85 17.29
N ALA A 284 -0.24 16.78 18.62
CA ALA A 284 -0.86 17.82 19.45
C ALA A 284 -0.19 19.20 19.26
N GLU A 285 1.09 19.23 18.89
CA GLU A 285 1.85 20.46 18.60
C GLU A 285 1.74 20.97 17.17
N ARG A 286 1.09 20.21 16.26
CA ARG A 286 0.99 20.55 14.83
C ARG A 286 -0.45 20.68 14.36
N ILE A 287 -1.36 19.92 14.96
CA ILE A 287 -2.79 19.95 14.66
C ILE A 287 -3.45 20.97 15.58
N LEU A 288 -4.35 21.77 15.03
CA LEU A 288 -5.07 22.79 15.78
C LEU A 288 -6.32 22.20 16.43
N LEU A 289 -6.33 22.15 17.77
CA LEU A 289 -7.54 21.84 18.52
C LEU A 289 -8.46 23.07 18.51
N TYR A 290 -9.60 22.97 17.84
CA TYR A 290 -10.55 24.08 17.78
C TYR A 290 -11.30 24.25 19.11
N ARG A 291 -11.38 25.51 19.57
CA ARG A 291 -12.16 25.93 20.74
C ARG A 291 -12.92 27.22 20.41
N SER A 292 -14.23 27.22 20.67
CA SER A 292 -15.12 28.37 20.50
C SER A 292 -15.08 29.34 21.69
#